data_AF-A0A418R906-F1
#
_entry.id   AF-A0A418R906-F1
#
_cell.length_a   1.000
_cell.length_b   1.000
_cell.length_c   1.000
_cell.angle_alpha   90.00
_cell.angle_beta   90.00
_cell.angle_gamma   90.00
#
_symmetry.space_group_name_H-M   'P 1'
#
loop_
_entity.id
_entity.type
_entity.pdbx_description
1 polymer ?
#
loop_
_entity_poly.entity_id
_entity_poly.type
_entity_poly.pdbx_seq_one_letter_code
_entity_poly.pdbx_strand_id
1 'polypeptide(L)'
;MLPAFRPLLLTILLALLPLLVGFAVNAAAPHPPTAALVAGRCTRYCHDHACPHTTLATSPAYYRLRPLYGLTIRALSAGGGGTAYVIANLLVYLVVIPLLLLRLTYAVLRDALLLRRLPTAPIND
;
A
#
# COMPACT_ATOMS: atom_id res chain seq x y z
N MET A 1 -4.82 24.46 21.86
CA MET A 1 -5.07 23.51 20.76
C MET A 1 -4.14 22.32 20.93
N LEU A 2 -4.67 21.10 21.09
CA LEU A 2 -3.87 19.92 21.45
C LEU A 2 -2.73 19.69 20.42
N PRO A 3 -1.45 19.71 20.83
CA PRO A 3 -0.30 19.53 19.93
C PRO A 3 -0.28 18.17 19.21
N ALA A 4 -1.13 17.23 19.61
CA ALA A 4 -1.29 15.92 18.99
C ALA A 4 -2.29 15.88 17.82
N PHE A 5 -3.13 16.90 17.63
CA PHE A 5 -4.21 16.84 16.63
C PHE A 5 -3.68 16.82 15.18
N ARG A 6 -2.69 17.67 14.88
CA ARG A 6 -2.06 17.75 13.55
C ARG A 6 -1.35 16.46 13.12
N PRO A 7 -0.46 15.85 13.94
CA PRO A 7 0.23 14.63 13.53
C PRO A 7 -0.73 13.44 13.44
N LEU A 8 -1.74 13.35 14.29
CA LEU A 8 -2.73 12.27 14.24
C LEU A 8 -3.62 12.37 12.99
N LEU A 9 -4.03 13.58 12.62
CA LEU A 9 -4.74 13.86 11.37
C LEU A 9 -3.90 13.48 10.14
N LEU A 10 -2.63 13.88 10.11
CA LEU A 10 -1.69 13.52 9.03
C LEU A 10 -1.57 12.00 8.88
N THR A 11 -1.44 11.28 9.99
CA THR A 11 -1.38 9.81 9.99
C THR A 11 -2.62 9.16 9.45
N ILE A 12 -3.81 9.66 9.81
CA ILE A 12 -5.07 9.18 9.26
C ILE A 12 -5.14 9.45 7.75
N LEU A 13 -4.76 10.66 7.30
CA LEU A 13 -4.74 11.01 5.88
C LEU A 13 -3.77 10.13 5.08
N LEU A 14 -2.57 9.87 5.61
CA LEU A 14 -1.58 8.97 5.02
C LEU A 14 -2.06 7.52 4.98
N ALA A 15 -2.74 7.05 6.03
CA ALA A 15 -3.32 5.71 6.07
C ALA A 15 -4.51 5.54 5.10
N LEU A 16 -5.26 6.62 4.82
CA LEU A 16 -6.36 6.63 3.88
C LEU A 16 -5.92 6.78 2.41
N LEU A 17 -4.72 7.31 2.17
CA LEU A 17 -4.21 7.53 0.82
C LEU A 17 -4.25 6.28 -0.08
N PRO A 18 -3.81 5.08 0.35
CA PRO A 18 -3.87 3.88 -0.48
C PRO A 18 -5.30 3.49 -0.85
N LEU A 19 -6.26 3.69 0.05
CA LEU A 19 -7.68 3.41 -0.18
C LEU A 19 -8.27 4.38 -1.20
N LEU A 20 -7.96 5.68 -1.08
CA LEU A 20 -8.40 6.70 -2.02
C LEU A 20 -7.80 6.48 -3.41
N VAL A 21 -6.51 6.15 -3.49
CA VAL A 21 -5.85 5.82 -4.76
C VAL A 21 -6.48 4.56 -5.37
N GLY A 22 -6.69 3.52 -4.57
CA GLY A 22 -7.37 2.30 -5.02
C GLY A 22 -8.78 2.59 -5.55
N PHE A 23 -9.57 3.40 -4.84
CA PHE A 23 -10.89 3.81 -5.27
C PHE A 23 -10.85 4.63 -6.56
N ALA A 24 -9.97 5.64 -6.63
CA ALA A 24 -9.83 6.51 -7.80
C ALA A 24 -9.41 5.72 -9.06
N VAL A 25 -8.45 4.81 -8.94
CA VAL A 25 -7.99 3.96 -10.06
C VAL A 25 -9.12 3.04 -10.53
N ASN A 26 -9.88 2.45 -9.62
CA ASN A 26 -11.00 1.58 -10.00
C ASN A 26 -12.20 2.38 -10.58
N ALA A 27 -12.45 3.59 -10.09
CA ALA A 27 -13.51 4.46 -10.60
C ALA A 27 -13.18 5.06 -11.97
N ALA A 28 -11.89 5.34 -12.22
CA ALA A 28 -11.41 5.82 -13.52
C ALA A 28 -11.24 4.71 -14.56
N ALA A 29 -11.39 3.44 -14.17
CA ALA A 29 -11.29 2.33 -15.11
C ALA A 29 -12.49 2.34 -16.07
N PRO A 30 -12.26 2.33 -17.40
CA PRO A 30 -13.36 2.40 -18.38
C PRO A 30 -14.29 1.18 -18.32
N HIS A 31 -13.83 0.06 -17.76
CA HIS A 31 -14.58 -1.18 -17.65
C HIS A 31 -14.33 -1.86 -16.30
N PRO A 32 -15.34 -2.54 -15.72
CA PRO A 32 -15.16 -3.30 -14.49
C PRO A 32 -14.21 -4.50 -14.73
N PRO A 33 -13.39 -4.87 -13.72
CA PRO A 33 -12.50 -6.02 -13.83
C PRO A 33 -13.33 -7.31 -13.98
N THR A 34 -13.01 -8.10 -15.00
CA THR A 34 -13.65 -9.41 -15.24
C THR A 34 -12.63 -10.54 -15.23
N ALA A 35 -13.06 -11.71 -14.75
CA ALA A 35 -12.30 -12.96 -14.79
C ALA A 35 -12.42 -13.68 -16.14
N ALA A 36 -13.30 -13.22 -17.04
CA ALA A 36 -13.44 -13.80 -18.37
C ALA A 36 -12.41 -13.21 -19.37
N LEU A 37 -11.99 -14.03 -20.32
CA LEU A 37 -11.27 -13.55 -21.49
C LEU A 37 -12.22 -12.69 -22.33
N VAL A 38 -11.80 -11.47 -22.64
CA VAL A 38 -12.51 -10.63 -23.60
C VAL A 38 -11.53 -10.09 -24.62
N ALA A 39 -11.84 -10.33 -25.89
CA ALA A 39 -11.01 -9.91 -27.00
C ALA A 39 -10.85 -8.38 -27.01
N GLY A 40 -9.61 -7.92 -27.21
CA GLY A 40 -9.29 -6.49 -27.36
C GLY A 40 -9.22 -5.67 -26.07
N ARG A 41 -9.31 -6.27 -24.87
CA ARG A 41 -9.13 -5.54 -23.60
C ARG A 41 -8.31 -6.32 -22.57
N CYS A 42 -7.52 -5.61 -21.78
CA CYS A 42 -6.83 -6.20 -20.63
C CYS A 42 -7.83 -6.49 -19.51
N THR A 43 -8.11 -7.77 -19.24
CA THR A 43 -8.94 -8.18 -18.09
C THR A 43 -8.08 -8.85 -17.01
N ARG A 44 -8.71 -9.21 -15.89
CA ARG A 44 -8.04 -9.99 -14.84
C ARG A 44 -7.61 -11.36 -15.36
N TYR A 45 -8.39 -11.95 -16.28
CA TYR A 45 -7.98 -13.13 -17.03
C TYR A 45 -6.62 -12.94 -17.68
N CYS A 46 -6.41 -11.81 -18.35
CA CYS A 46 -5.17 -11.53 -19.09
C CYS A 46 -3.97 -11.31 -18.16
N HIS A 47 -4.18 -10.72 -16.98
CA HIS A 47 -3.18 -10.63 -15.91
C HIS A 47 -2.75 -12.03 -15.43
N ASP A 48 -3.73 -12.91 -15.17
CA ASP A 48 -3.48 -14.23 -14.60
C ASP A 48 -2.89 -15.22 -15.62
N HIS A 49 -3.20 -15.04 -16.92
CA HIS A 49 -2.75 -15.89 -18.03
C HIS A 49 -1.63 -15.26 -18.85
N ALA A 50 -1.05 -14.16 -18.37
CA ALA A 50 0.13 -13.52 -18.97
C ALA A 50 -0.04 -13.12 -20.44
N CYS A 51 -1.23 -12.68 -20.85
CA CYS A 51 -1.54 -12.46 -22.27
C CYS A 51 -0.65 -11.37 -22.91
N PRO A 52 -0.26 -11.50 -24.19
CA PRO A 52 0.74 -10.63 -24.84
C PRO A 52 0.39 -9.14 -24.86
N HIS A 53 -0.90 -8.80 -24.94
CA HIS A 53 -1.39 -7.42 -25.00
C HIS A 53 -1.39 -6.70 -23.63
N THR A 54 -1.13 -7.40 -22.52
CA THR A 54 -1.10 -6.78 -21.17
C THR A 54 0.20 -6.06 -20.85
N THR A 55 1.25 -6.31 -21.63
CA THR A 55 2.60 -5.80 -21.34
C THR A 55 2.96 -4.67 -22.28
N LEU A 56 2.51 -3.45 -21.95
CA LEU A 56 3.14 -2.20 -22.41
C LEU A 56 4.49 -1.95 -21.70
N ALA A 57 4.88 -2.81 -20.75
CA ALA A 57 6.16 -2.73 -20.08
C ALA A 57 7.30 -3.06 -21.05
N THR A 58 8.01 -2.02 -21.53
CA THR A 58 9.22 -2.12 -22.36
C THR A 58 10.49 -2.35 -21.54
N SER A 59 10.39 -2.48 -20.22
CA SER A 59 11.55 -2.60 -19.33
C SER A 59 12.07 -4.05 -19.25
N PRO A 60 13.36 -4.30 -19.57
CA PRO A 60 13.99 -5.62 -19.41
C PRO A 60 13.97 -6.14 -17.96
N ALA A 61 14.02 -5.22 -16.99
CA ALA A 61 13.98 -5.58 -15.56
C ALA A 61 12.64 -6.19 -15.17
N TYR A 62 11.53 -5.69 -15.74
CA TYR A 62 10.20 -6.26 -15.52
C TYR A 62 10.14 -7.72 -15.96
N TYR A 63 10.66 -8.05 -17.15
CA TYR A 63 10.67 -9.44 -17.65
C TYR A 63 11.53 -10.38 -16.80
N ARG A 64 12.65 -9.90 -16.23
CA ARG A 64 13.49 -10.70 -15.31
C ARG A 64 12.80 -10.96 -13.97
N LEU A 65 12.04 -9.99 -13.47
CA LEU A 65 11.37 -10.07 -12.16
C LEU A 65 10.00 -10.74 -12.24
N ARG A 66 9.37 -10.75 -13.43
CA ARG A 66 8.04 -11.32 -13.67
C ARG A 66 7.86 -12.77 -13.21
N PRO A 67 8.82 -13.71 -13.41
CA PRO A 67 8.68 -15.07 -12.91
C PRO A 67 8.66 -15.12 -11.38
N LEU A 68 9.48 -14.29 -10.74
CA LEU A 68 9.62 -14.19 -9.30
C LEU A 68 8.36 -13.59 -8.67
N TYR A 69 7.81 -12.55 -9.30
CA TYR A 69 6.50 -11.96 -8.97
C TYR A 69 5.37 -12.99 -9.17
N GLY A 70 5.32 -13.68 -10.32
CA GLY A 70 4.32 -14.70 -10.59
C GLY A 70 4.35 -15.87 -9.59
N LEU A 71 5.55 -16.31 -9.19
CA LEU A 71 5.76 -17.33 -8.17
C LEU A 71 5.30 -16.86 -6.79
N THR A 72 5.59 -15.62 -6.40
CA THR A 72 5.12 -15.07 -5.11
C THR A 72 3.60 -14.97 -5.09
N ILE A 73 2.98 -14.44 -6.14
CA ILE A 73 1.52 -14.37 -6.27
C ILE A 73 0.90 -15.77 -6.23
N ARG A 74 1.47 -16.75 -6.96
CA ARG A 74 1.00 -18.15 -6.93
C ARG A 74 1.17 -18.82 -5.57
N ALA A 75 2.30 -18.62 -4.91
CA ALA A 75 2.55 -19.17 -3.57
C ALA A 75 1.55 -18.61 -2.55
N LEU A 76 1.27 -17.29 -2.62
CA LEU A 76 0.26 -16.68 -1.77
C LEU A 76 -1.18 -17.06 -2.16
N SER A 77 -1.46 -17.40 -3.42
CA SER A 77 -2.80 -17.80 -3.88
C SER A 77 -3.09 -19.30 -3.75
N ALA A 78 -2.06 -20.15 -3.70
CA ALA A 78 -2.16 -21.61 -3.57
C ALA A 78 -2.79 -22.06 -2.24
N GLY A 79 -2.78 -21.21 -1.20
CA GLY A 79 -3.36 -21.51 0.11
C GLY A 79 -4.90 -21.43 0.20
N GLY A 80 -5.63 -21.35 -0.92
CA GLY A 80 -7.11 -21.40 -0.90
C GLY A 80 -7.82 -20.37 -1.78
N GLY A 81 -7.51 -20.33 -3.08
CA GLY A 81 -8.36 -19.66 -4.07
C GLY A 81 -8.21 -18.15 -4.18
N GLY A 82 -7.05 -17.59 -3.79
CA GLY A 82 -6.79 -16.15 -3.86
C GLY A 82 -7.37 -15.34 -2.69
N THR A 83 -8.25 -15.92 -1.87
CA THR A 83 -8.82 -15.26 -0.68
C THR A 83 -7.76 -14.99 0.38
N ALA A 84 -6.83 -15.93 0.62
CA ALA A 84 -5.71 -15.75 1.53
C ALA A 84 -4.77 -14.60 1.09
N TYR A 85 -4.46 -14.52 -0.22
CA TYR A 85 -3.71 -13.41 -0.79
C TYR A 85 -4.43 -12.07 -0.63
N VAL A 86 -5.75 -12.04 -0.86
CA VAL A 86 -6.59 -10.86 -0.68
C VAL A 86 -6.61 -10.42 0.79
N ILE A 87 -6.80 -11.36 1.72
CA ILE A 87 -6.80 -11.09 3.16
C ILE A 87 -5.42 -10.60 3.63
N ALA A 88 -4.34 -11.23 3.18
CA ALA A 88 -2.98 -10.80 3.53
C ALA A 88 -2.69 -9.37 3.04
N ASN A 89 -3.08 -9.03 1.81
CA ASN A 89 -2.95 -7.66 1.30
C ASN A 89 -3.82 -6.69 2.09
N LEU A 90 -5.08 -7.04 2.37
CA LEU A 90 -5.97 -6.22 3.18
C LEU A 90 -5.40 -5.98 4.59
N LEU A 91 -4.85 -7.01 5.24
CA LEU A 91 -4.21 -6.87 6.55
C LEU A 91 -3.00 -5.94 6.51
N VAL A 92 -2.16 -6.05 5.47
CA VAL A 92 -1.00 -5.15 5.33
C VAL A 92 -1.46 -3.71 5.17
N TYR A 93 -2.41 -3.44 4.26
CA TYR A 93 -2.84 -2.07 3.95
C TYR A 93 -3.75 -1.46 5.02
N LEU A 94 -4.64 -2.23 5.63
CA LEU A 94 -5.63 -1.73 6.59
C LEU A 94 -5.16 -1.82 8.05
N VAL A 95 -4.20 -2.68 8.36
CA VAL A 95 -3.78 -2.93 9.74
C VAL A 95 -2.31 -2.61 9.94
N VAL A 96 -1.41 -3.25 9.18
CA VAL A 96 0.04 -3.10 9.41
C VAL A 96 0.52 -1.68 9.13
N ILE A 97 0.20 -1.10 7.97
CA ILE A 97 0.61 0.26 7.60
C ILE A 97 0.04 1.30 8.60
N PRO A 98 -1.25 1.29 8.94
CA PRO A 98 -1.79 2.23 9.92
C PRO A 98 -1.17 2.08 11.32
N LEU A 99 -0.94 0.86 11.80
CA LEU A 99 -0.26 0.64 13.08
C LEU A 99 1.19 1.13 13.06
N LEU A 100 1.90 0.92 11.96
CA LEU A 100 3.28 1.38 11.80
C LEU A 100 3.32 2.92 11.80
N LEU A 101 2.41 3.57 11.07
CA LEU A 101 2.28 5.02 11.07
C LEU A 101 1.94 5.55 12.47
N LEU A 102 0.96 4.96 13.16
CA LEU A 102 0.60 5.35 14.54
C LEU A 102 1.77 5.21 15.50
N ARG A 103 2.53 4.12 15.41
CA ARG A 103 3.73 3.90 16.23
C ARG A 103 4.79 4.97 15.97
N LEU A 104 5.05 5.28 14.70
CA LEU A 104 5.99 6.34 14.33
C LEU A 104 5.53 7.71 14.83
N THR A 105 4.24 8.02 14.68
CA THR A 105 3.66 9.26 15.19
C THR A 105 3.79 9.37 16.70
N TYR A 106 3.50 8.29 17.43
CA TYR A 106 3.64 8.23 18.87
C TYR A 106 5.10 8.45 19.30
N ALA A 107 6.06 7.78 18.64
CA ALA A 107 7.49 7.96 18.92
C ALA A 107 7.92 9.42 18.73
N VAL A 108 7.56 10.03 17.60
CA VAL A 108 7.86 11.45 17.32
C VAL A 108 7.25 12.39 18.37
N LEU A 109 5.99 12.16 18.76
CA LEU A 109 5.32 12.97 19.78
C LEU A 109 5.97 12.83 21.16
N ARG A 110 6.32 11.60 21.55
CA ARG A 110 7.01 11.32 22.82
C ARG A 110 8.36 12.01 22.87
N ASP A 111 9.14 11.89 21.80
CA ASP A 111 10.48 12.46 21.73
C ASP A 111 10.41 14.00 21.72
N ALA A 112 9.45 14.59 21.00
CA ALA A 112 9.19 16.04 21.05
C ALA A 112 8.79 16.53 22.45
N LEU A 113 8.01 15.75 23.20
CA LEU A 113 7.65 16.07 24.59
C LEU A 113 8.83 15.93 25.54
N LEU A 114 9.70 14.94 25.35
CA LEU A 114 10.93 14.78 26.12
C LEU A 114 11.88 15.96 25.89
N LEU A 115 12.10 16.35 24.63
CA LEU A 115 12.94 17.50 24.28
C LEU A 115 12.42 18.81 24.89
N ARG A 116 11.09 18.99 24.97
CA ARG A 116 10.47 20.16 25.63
C ARG A 116 10.61 20.15 27.15
N ARG A 117 10.80 18.98 27.77
CA ARG A 117 10.96 18.84 29.23
C ARG A 117 12.42 18.91 29.67
N LEU A 118 13.36 18.81 28.75
CA LEU A 118 14.76 19.03 29.07
C LEU A 118 14.95 20.50 29.46
N PRO A 119 15.53 20.79 30.63
CA PRO A 119 15.87 22.16 30.99
C PRO A 119 16.86 22.69 29.93
N THR A 120 16.56 23.85 29.37
CA THR A 120 17.54 24.59 28.57
C THR A 120 18.75 24.82 29.46
N ALA A 121 19.90 24.30 29.05
CA ALA A 121 21.16 24.51 29.77
C ALA A 121 21.33 26.03 30.01
N PRO A 122 21.76 26.45 31.20
CA PRO A 122 22.04 27.86 31.45
C PRO A 122 23.09 28.29 30.43
N ILE A 123 22.73 29.29 29.62
CA ILE A 123 23.68 30.01 28.78
C ILE A 123 24.50 30.82 29.80
N ASN A 124 25.70 30.33 30.11
CA ASN A 124 26.66 31.09 30.88
C ASN A 124 27.25 32.15 29.94
N ASP A 125 26.68 33.35 30.01
CA ASP A 125 27.31 34.58 29.51
C ASP A 125 28.37 35.08 30.52
#